data_AF-A0A7W1FYZ2-F1
#
_entry.id   AF-A0A7W1FYZ2-F1
#
_cell.length_a   1.000
_cell.length_b   1.000
_cell.length_c   1.000
_cell.angle_alpha   90.00
_cell.angle_beta   90.00
_cell.angle_gamma   90.00
#
_symmetry.space_group_name_H-M   'P 1'
#
loop_
_entity.id
_entity.type
_entity.pdbx_description
1 polymer ?
#
loop_
_entity_poly.entity_id
_entity_poly.type
_entity_poly.pdbx_seq_one_letter_code
_entity_poly.pdbx_strand_id
1 'polypeptide(L)' 'EIYGGTPVLGINSTVMIGHGISNDIAVKNMLLLTKEVVEANLSQKIKQVFQ' A
#
# COMPACT_ATOMS: atom_id res chain seq x y z
N GLU A 1 5.84 13.39 -8.33
CA GLU A 1 6.08 12.22 -7.44
C GLU A 1 5.87 10.95 -8.23
N ILE A 2 6.85 10.04 -8.26
CA ILE A 2 6.84 8.78 -9.05
C ILE A 2 6.77 7.53 -8.16
N TYR A 3 6.71 7.73 -6.84
CA TYR A 3 6.98 6.71 -5.82
C TYR A 3 5.78 5.81 -5.48
N GLY A 4 4.63 6.01 -6.13
CA GLY A 4 3.41 5.26 -5.81
C GLY A 4 2.70 5.81 -4.57
N GLY A 5 1.56 5.20 -4.22
CA GLY A 5 0.74 5.63 -3.08
C GLY A 5 1.34 5.25 -1.72
N THR A 6 0.87 5.89 -0.66
CA THR A 6 1.28 5.61 0.72
C THR A 6 0.36 4.55 1.35
N PRO A 7 0.90 3.47 1.93
CA PRO A 7 0.10 2.48 2.65
C PRO A 7 -0.43 3.06 3.97
N VAL A 8 -1.68 2.75 4.29
CA VAL A 8 -2.30 3.07 5.59
C VAL A 8 -2.03 1.92 6.56
N LEU A 9 -1.45 2.23 7.72
CA LEU A 9 -1.17 1.27 8.79
C LEU A 9 -2.27 1.33 9.88
N GLY A 10 -2.41 0.26 10.66
CA GLY A 10 -3.38 0.18 11.75
C GLY A 10 -4.80 -0.22 11.33
N ILE A 11 -4.97 -0.66 10.08
CA ILE A 11 -6.21 -1.24 9.55
C ILE A 11 -6.05 -2.74 9.30
N ASN A 12 -7.16 -3.48 9.33
CA ASN A 12 -7.17 -4.94 9.15
C ASN A 12 -7.07 -5.40 7.68
N SER A 13 -6.69 -4.51 6.76
CA SER A 13 -6.59 -4.76 5.32
C SER A 13 -5.52 -3.88 4.69
N THR A 14 -5.25 -4.07 3.40
CA THR A 14 -4.35 -3.19 2.64
C THR A 14 -5.13 -2.01 2.06
N VAL A 15 -4.74 -0.78 2.41
CA VAL A 15 -5.27 0.46 1.81
C VAL A 15 -4.09 1.34 1.40
N MET A 16 -4.19 1.90 0.20
CA MET A 16 -3.17 2.79 -0.39
C MET A 16 -3.79 4.14 -0.72
N ILE A 17 -3.09 5.22 -0.38
CA ILE A 17 -3.51 6.60 -0.69
C ILE A 17 -2.61 7.13 -1.81
N GLY A 18 -3.19 7.42 -2.97
CA GLY A 18 -2.51 8.10 -4.06
C GLY A 18 -2.41 9.61 -3.83
N HIS A 19 -1.45 10.27 -4.50
CA HIS A 19 -1.35 11.72 -4.51
C HIS A 19 -2.34 12.34 -5.52
N GLY A 20 -2.95 13.48 -5.21
CA GLY A 20 -3.98 14.11 -6.06
C GLY A 20 -3.51 14.53 -7.46
N ILE A 21 -2.20 14.61 -7.69
CA ILE A 21 -1.57 14.94 -8.97
C ILE A 21 -0.97 13.70 -9.69
N SER A 22 -1.44 12.50 -9.35
CA SER A 22 -0.88 11.25 -9.91
C SER A 22 -1.12 11.13 -11.42
N ASN A 23 -0.05 10.84 -12.17
CA ASN A 23 -0.11 10.49 -13.58
C ASN A 23 -0.24 8.98 -13.79
N ASP A 24 -0.34 8.55 -15.05
CA ASP A 24 -0.41 7.15 -15.46
C ASP A 24 0.72 6.28 -14.88
N ILE A 25 1.96 6.78 -14.88
CA ILE A 25 3.13 6.10 -14.29
C ILE A 25 2.97 5.93 -12.78
N ALA A 26 2.53 6.98 -12.08
CA ALA A 26 2.31 6.94 -10.63
C ALA A 26 1.21 5.94 -10.25
N VAL A 27 0.11 5.88 -11.01
CA VAL A 27 -0.97 4.91 -10.79
C VAL A 27 -0.48 3.48 -11.06
N LYS A 28 0.27 3.24 -12.13
CA LYS A 28 0.88 1.93 -12.41
C LYS A 28 1.77 1.48 -11.25
N ASN A 29 2.67 2.35 -10.78
CA ASN A 29 3.56 2.02 -9.68
C ASN A 29 2.79 1.78 -8.38
N MET A 30 1.73 2.54 -8.13
CA MET A 30 0.84 2.31 -6.98
C MET A 30 0.19 0.92 -7.03
N LEU A 31 -0.29 0.47 -8.19
CA LEU A 31 -0.88 -0.88 -8.33
C LEU A 31 0.15 -1.98 -8.06
N LEU A 32 1.37 -1.85 -8.60
CA LEU A 32 2.45 -2.80 -8.35
C LEU A 32 2.82 -2.85 -6.86
N LEU A 33 2.98 -1.68 -6.22
CA LEU A 33 3.24 -1.58 -4.79
C LEU A 33 2.11 -2.18 -3.95
N THR A 34 0.85 -1.94 -4.35
CA THR A 34 -0.32 -2.52 -3.67
C THR A 34 -0.27 -4.03 -3.71
N LYS A 35 0.05 -4.61 -4.87
CA LYS A 35 0.19 -6.06 -5.05
C LYS A 35 1.26 -6.62 -4.10
N GLU A 36 2.44 -6.01 -4.05
CA GLU A 36 3.54 -6.44 -3.17
C GLU A 36 3.13 -6.43 -1.69
N VAL A 37 2.43 -5.39 -1.24
CA VAL A 37 1.96 -5.26 0.15
C VAL A 37 0.90 -6.33 0.49
N VAL A 38 -0.02 -6.62 -0.44
CA VAL A 38 -1.01 -7.68 -0.29
C VAL A 38 -0.34 -9.05 -0.21
N GLU A 39 0.57 -9.36 -1.12
CA GLU A 39 1.31 -10.64 -1.14
C GLU A 39 2.17 -10.82 0.13
N ALA A 40 2.74 -9.73 0.64
CA ALA A 40 3.49 -9.73 1.89
C ALA A 40 2.62 -9.96 3.15
N ASN A 41 1.28 -9.95 3.04
CA ASN A 41 0.35 -10.09 4.15
C ASN A 41 0.69 -9.16 5.34
N LEU A 42 1.03 -7.91 5.04
CA LEU A 42 1.55 -6.95 6.01
C LEU A 42 0.62 -6.74 7.21
N SER A 43 -0.69 -6.64 6.99
CA SER A 43 -1.68 -6.45 8.05
C SER A 43 -1.71 -7.63 9.04
N GLN A 44 -1.59 -8.88 8.55
CA GLN A 44 -1.48 -10.05 9.40
C GLN A 44 -0.17 -10.06 10.21
N LYS A 45 0.96 -9.74 9.57
CA LYS A 45 2.26 -9.70 10.25
C LYS A 45 2.27 -8.69 11.38
N ILE A 46 1.74 -7.48 11.15
CA ILE A 46 1.60 -6.46 12.19
C ILE A 46 0.70 -6.98 13.32
N LYS A 47 -0.47 -7.54 12.98
CA LYS A 47 -1.39 -8.09 13.97
C LYS A 47 -0.76 -9.17 14.84
N GLN A 48 0.04 -10.06 14.26
CA GLN A 48 0.74 -11.13 15.00
C GLN A 48 1.76 -10.62 16.01
N VAL A 49 2.40 -9.47 15.76
CA VAL A 49 3.38 -8.88 16.68
C VAL A 49 2.72 -8.26 17.92
N PHE A 50 1.46 -7.83 17.80
CA PHE A 50 0.72 -7.16 18.86
C PHE A 50 -0.39 -8.03 19.49
N GLN A 51 -0.44 -9.33 19.17
CA GLN A 51 -1.29 -10.34 19.82
C GLN A 51 -0.50 -11.08 20.89
#